data_AF-A0A1E3PGT1-F1
#
_entry.id   AF-A0A1E3PGT1-F1
#
_cell.length_a   1.000
_cell.length_b   1.000
_cell.length_c   1.000
_cell.angle_alpha   90.00
_cell.angle_beta   90.00
_cell.angle_gamma   90.00
#
_symmetry.space_group_name_H-M   'P 1'
#
loop_
_entity.id
_entity.type
_entity.pdbx_description
1 polymer ?
#
loop_
_entity_poly.entity_id
_entity_poly.type
_entity_poly.pdbx_seq_one_letter_code
_entity_poly.pdbx_strand_id
1 'polypeptide(L)' 'HALDLILSNCVIDQNNPYIRERAIMCLKYILENNAENQALIAQLEAKQTVSGDVLDGAGYETTIIDGKVALKK' A
#
# COMPACT_ATOMS: atom_id res chain seq x y z
N HIS A 1 10.51 12.95 1.18
CA HIS A 1 9.58 13.92 1.79
C HIS A 1 8.85 13.30 2.97
N ALA A 2 8.15 14.09 3.80
CA ALA A 2 7.37 13.57 4.94
C ALA A 2 6.29 12.56 4.50
N LEU A 3 5.71 12.74 3.31
CA LEU A 3 4.70 11.83 2.77
C LEU A 3 5.25 10.43 2.48
N ASP A 4 6.46 10.33 1.92
CA ASP A 4 7.11 9.05 1.62
C ASP A 4 7.38 8.23 2.90
N LEU A 5 7.71 8.91 3.99
CA LEU A 5 7.91 8.28 5.30
C LEU A 5 6.61 7.75 5.88
N ILE A 6 5.49 8.43 5.66
CA ILE A 6 4.19 7.94 6.14
C ILE A 6 3.75 6.75 5.29
N LEU A 7 3.92 6.84 3.96
CA LEU A 7 3.63 5.75 3.04
C LEU A 7 4.43 4.49 3.33
N SER A 8 5.72 4.60 3.70
CA SER A 8 6.53 3.44 4.06
C SER A 8 6.04 2.70 5.30
N ASN A 9 5.25 3.35 6.16
CA ASN A 9 4.63 2.75 7.34
C ASN A 9 3.26 2.10 7.06
N CYS A 10 2.76 2.09 5.81
CA CYS A 10 1.50 1.44 5.45
C CYS A 10 1.62 -0.08 5.16
N VAL A 11 2.76 -0.69 5.48
CA VAL A 11 3.01 -2.13 5.33
C VAL A 11 2.52 -2.92 6.56
N ILE A 12 2.47 -4.25 6.50
CA ILE A 12 2.12 -5.07 7.67
C ILE A 12 3.33 -5.04 8.60
N ASP A 13 3.14 -4.55 9.83
CA ASP A 13 4.10 -4.74 10.90
C ASP A 13 3.58 -5.85 11.83
N GLN A 14 4.32 -6.96 11.92
CA GLN A 14 3.92 -8.11 12.74
C GLN A 14 4.09 -7.85 14.25
N ASN A 15 4.90 -6.88 14.64
CA ASN A 15 5.17 -6.54 16.02
C ASN A 15 4.18 -5.49 16.55
N ASN A 16 3.69 -4.61 15.68
CA ASN A 16 2.77 -3.56 16.04
C ASN A 16 1.77 -3.28 14.91
N PRO A 17 0.58 -3.92 14.93
CA PRO A 17 -0.43 -3.68 13.91
C PRO A 17 -0.78 -2.20 13.78
N TYR A 18 -0.89 -1.48 14.91
CA TYR A 18 -1.33 -0.07 14.98
C TYR A 18 -0.49 0.93 14.19
N ILE A 19 0.76 0.62 13.82
CA ILE A 19 1.59 1.51 13.00
C ILE A 19 0.92 1.72 11.64
N ARG A 20 0.41 0.64 11.04
CA ARG A 20 -0.29 0.69 9.76
C ARG A 20 -1.53 1.54 9.83
N GLU A 21 -2.44 1.29 10.78
CA GLU A 21 -3.71 2.03 10.83
C GLU A 21 -3.47 3.51 11.14
N ARG A 22 -2.48 3.82 11.99
CA ARG A 22 -2.08 5.22 12.25
C ARG A 22 -1.53 5.89 11.00
N ALA A 23 -0.65 5.22 10.24
CA ALA A 23 -0.13 5.76 8.99
C ALA A 23 -1.23 6.01 7.97
N ILE A 24 -2.19 5.09 7.82
CA ILE A 24 -3.37 5.25 6.95
C ILE A 24 -4.22 6.44 7.40
N MET A 25 -4.47 6.60 8.71
CA MET A 25 -5.24 7.72 9.23
C MET A 25 -4.53 9.07 8.99
N CYS A 26 -3.22 9.12 9.21
CA CYS A 26 -2.41 10.30 8.91
C CYS A 26 -2.46 10.65 7.42
N LEU A 27 -2.35 9.66 6.53
CA LEU A 27 -2.48 9.88 5.08
C LEU A 27 -3.82 10.50 4.71
N LYS A 28 -4.93 10.00 5.28
CA LYS A 28 -6.26 10.58 5.04
C LYS A 28 -6.26 12.09 5.30
N TYR A 29 -5.79 12.52 6.47
CA TYR A 29 -5.81 13.94 6.85
C TYR A 29 -4.84 14.80 6.05
N ILE A 30 -3.70 14.26 5.64
CA ILE A 30 -2.70 14.99 4.84
C ILE A 30 -3.17 15.17 3.39
N LEU A 31 -3.99 14.25 2.89
CA LEU A 31 -4.55 14.29 1.53
C LEU A 31 -5.89 15.02 1.44
N GLU A 32 -6.64 15.10 2.54
CA GLU A 32 -7.94 15.76 2.59
C GLU A 32 -7.81 17.24 2.20
N ASN A 33 -8.53 17.64 1.14
CA ASN A 33 -8.49 18.99 0.56
C ASN A 33 -7.11 19.49 0.12
N ASN A 34 -6.13 18.60 -0.11
CA ASN A 34 -4.80 18.97 -0.56
C ASN A 34 -4.48 18.39 -1.94
N ALA A 35 -4.75 19.19 -2.99
CA ALA A 35 -4.55 18.77 -4.38
C ALA A 35 -3.08 18.49 -4.73
N GLU A 36 -2.13 19.19 -4.09
CA GLU A 36 -0.70 18.99 -4.31
C GLU A 36 -0.25 17.61 -3.81
N ASN A 37 -0.62 17.27 -2.57
CA ASN A 37 -0.31 15.96 -2.00
C ASN A 37 -1.02 14.84 -2.76
N GLN A 38 -2.25 15.08 -3.22
CA GLN A 38 -2.98 14.13 -4.07
C GLN A 38 -2.27 13.90 -5.41
N ALA A 39 -1.82 14.97 -6.07
CA ALA A 39 -1.06 14.88 -7.31
C ALA A 39 0.27 14.15 -7.13
N LEU A 40 0.95 14.38 -6.01
CA LEU A 40 2.19 13.67 -5.68
C LEU A 40 1.94 12.17 -5.48
N ILE A 41 0.88 11.79 -4.76
CA ILE A 41 0.49 10.38 -4.59
C ILE A 41 0.13 9.74 -5.94
N ALA A 42 -0.61 10.45 -6.81
CA ALA A 42 -1.03 9.92 -8.11
C ALA A 42 0.16 9.64 -9.05
N GLN A 43 1.29 10.32 -8.85
CA GLN A 43 2.52 10.10 -9.60
C GLN A 43 3.36 8.94 -9.07
N LEU A 44 3.10 8.48 -7.83
CA LEU A 44 3.76 7.30 -7.30
C LEU A 44 3.18 6.08 -8.01
N GLU A 45 3.96 5.45 -8.89
CA GLU A 45 3.63 4.14 -9.45
C GLU A 45 3.21 3.21 -8.29
N ALA A 46 2.10 2.49 -8.46
CA ALA A 46 1.63 1.55 -7.46
C ALA A 46 2.76 0.56 -7.15
N LYS A 47 3.41 0.73 -5.98
CA LYS A 47 4.37 -0.26 -5.49
C LYS A 47 3.59 -1.56 -5.37
N GLN A 48 3.89 -2.45 -6.33
CA GLN A 48 3.33 -3.77 -6.47
C GLN A 48 3.23 -4.41 -5.08
N THR A 49 2.06 -4.98 -4.75
CA THR A 49 1.90 -5.70 -3.49
C THR A 49 3.00 -6.75 -3.41
N VAL A 50 3.75 -6.77 -2.31
CA VAL A 50 4.66 -7.89 -2.02
C VAL A 50 3.77 -9.14 -2.06
N SER A 51 3.90 -9.93 -3.12
CA SER A 51 3.27 -11.24 -3.21
C SER A 51 3.66 -11.97 -1.94
N GLY A 52 2.69 -12.20 -1.05
CA GLY A 52 2.98 -12.89 0.19
C GLY A 52 3.50 -14.27 -0.20
N ASP A 53 4.69 -14.65 0.29
CA ASP A 53 5.33 -15.95 0.07
C ASP A 53 4.38 -17.16 0.27
N VAL A 54 3.28 -16.93 1.00
CA VAL A 54 2.15 -17.85 1.21
C VAL A 54 1.44 -18.27 -0.08
N LEU A 55 1.32 -17.38 -1.09
CA LEU A 55 0.59 -17.65 -2.33
C LEU A 55 1.44 -18.43 -3.34
N ASP A 56 2.75 -18.14 -3.38
CA ASP A 56 3.72 -18.88 -4.20
C ASP A 56 3.87 -20.33 -3.70
N GLY A 57 3.89 -20.53 -2.37
CA GLY A 57 3.89 -21.86 -1.76
C GLY A 57 2.63 -22.70 -2.04
N ALA A 58 1.53 -22.07 -2.49
CA ALA A 58 0.28 -22.71 -2.87
C ALA A 58 0.11 -22.89 -4.39
N GLY A 59 1.07 -22.45 -5.20
CA GLY A 59 1.07 -22.61 -6.67
C GLY A 59 0.11 -21.66 -7.40
N TYR A 60 -0.22 -20.50 -6.83
CA TYR A 60 -1.08 -19.50 -7.47
C TYR A 60 -0.26 -18.30 -7.94
N GLU A 61 -0.39 -17.94 -9.22
CA GLU A 61 0.16 -16.69 -9.74
C GLU A 61 -0.80 -15.54 -9.41
N THR A 62 -0.31 -14.51 -8.72
CA THR A 62 -1.06 -13.30 -8.42
C THR A 62 -0.85 -12.27 -9.53
N THR A 63 -1.92 -11.91 -10.22
CA THR A 63 -1.91 -10.77 -11.17
C THR A 63 -2.73 -9.64 -10.60
N ILE A 64 -2.17 -8.43 -10.54
CA ILE A 64 -2.91 -7.25 -10.12
C ILE A 64 -3.50 -6.61 -11.38
N ILE A 65 -4.83 -6.56 -11.45
CA ILE A 65 -5.57 -5.86 -12.52
C ILE A 65 -6.41 -4.80 -11.83
N ASP A 66 -6.16 -3.52 -12.13
CA ASP A 66 -6.86 -2.35 -11.55
C ASP A 66 -6.92 -2.36 -10.01
N GLY A 67 -5.81 -2.72 -9.36
CA GLY A 67 -5.72 -2.77 -7.89
C GLY A 67 -6.49 -3.92 -7.24
N LYS A 68 -7.14 -4.79 -8.03
CA LYS A 68 -7.74 -6.04 -7.56
C LYS A 68 -6.75 -7.18 -7.78
N VAL A 69 -6.57 -8.00 -6.74
CA VAL A 69 -5.76 -9.21 -6.83
C VAL A 69 -6.59 -10.29 -7.53
N ALA A 70 -6.14 -10.73 -8.70
CA ALA A 70 -6.66 -11.89 -9.40
C ALA A 70 -5.70 -13.07 -9.20
N LEU A 71 -6.26 -14.27 -8.98
CA LEU A 71 -5.50 -15.51 -8.83
C LEU A 71 -5.64 -16.35 -10.09
N LYS A 72 -4.52 -16.80 -10.66
CA LYS A 72 -4.48 -17.78 -11.74
C LYS A 72 -3.84 -19.07 -11.23
N LYS A 73 -4.41 -20.21 -11.64
CA LYS A 73 -3.89 -21.55 -11.36
C LYS A 73 -3.19 -22.09 -12.61
#